data_AF-A0AAV5FBS6-F1
#
_entry.id   AF-A0AAV5FBS6-F1
#
_cell.length_a   1.000
_cell.length_b   1.000
_cell.length_c   1.000
_cell.angle_alpha   90.00
_cell.angle_beta   90.00
_cell.angle_gamma   90.00
#
_symmetry.space_group_name_H-M   'P 1'
#
loop_
_entity.id
_entity.type
_entity.pdbx_description
1 polymer ?
#
loop_
_entity_poly.entity_id
_entity_poly.type
_entity_poly.pdbx_seq_one_letter_code
_entity_poly.pdbx_strand_id
1 'polypeptide(L)'
;MGIPELIRGQGIPNIMDSFVEKRQHIQNRIKNDEDEELLSFFGAFGSGSVDLRLHGNIGKVSMVRVSVLNDALKSMYNAEKRGKRQVMIRPSSKVIIKFLIVMQRHGYIGEFEYVDDHRAGKIVVELNGRLNKCGVISPRFDVGVKEIEGWTARLLPSRQFGYIVLTTSAGIMDHEEARRKNVGGKVLGFFY
;
A
#
# COMPACT_ATOMS: atom_id res chain seq x y z
N MET A 1 -6.12 15.97 -65.68
CA MET A 1 -6.67 15.20 -64.54
C MET A 1 -5.63 15.22 -63.43
N GLY A 2 -5.73 16.19 -62.52
CA GLY A 2 -4.86 16.29 -61.35
C GLY A 2 -5.66 15.89 -60.11
N ILE A 3 -5.11 14.99 -59.30
CA ILE A 3 -5.75 14.49 -58.08
C ILE A 3 -5.32 15.40 -56.92
N PRO A 4 -6.20 15.80 -55.98
CA PRO A 4 -5.89 16.82 -54.99
C PRO A 4 -5.08 16.27 -53.80
N GLU A 5 -4.14 17.08 -53.35
CA GLU A 5 -3.32 16.91 -52.15
C GLU A 5 -4.13 17.40 -50.93
N LEU A 6 -4.73 16.49 -50.16
CA LEU A 6 -5.27 16.80 -48.84
C LEU A 6 -5.06 15.62 -47.89
N ILE A 7 -4.75 15.93 -46.63
CA ILE A 7 -4.41 15.06 -45.49
C ILE A 7 -2.91 15.07 -45.17
N ARG A 8 -2.47 16.20 -44.62
CA ARG A 8 -1.32 16.28 -43.72
C ARG A 8 -1.84 16.91 -42.43
N GLY A 9 -1.79 16.16 -41.32
CA GLY A 9 -1.96 16.73 -39.97
C GLY A 9 -3.20 16.28 -39.19
N GLN A 10 -3.27 15.01 -38.80
CA GLN A 10 -3.68 14.65 -37.44
C GLN A 10 -2.77 13.51 -36.97
N GLY A 11 -1.69 13.89 -36.28
CA GLY A 11 -0.82 12.95 -35.60
C GLY A 11 -1.60 12.29 -34.48
N ILE A 12 -1.72 10.97 -34.52
CA ILE A 12 -2.17 10.15 -33.39
C ILE A 12 -1.20 10.46 -32.24
N PRO A 13 -1.65 10.94 -31.07
CA PRO A 13 -0.74 11.22 -29.97
C PRO A 13 0.00 9.94 -29.59
N ASN A 14 1.34 10.00 -29.61
CA ASN A 14 2.19 8.89 -29.23
C ASN A 14 1.83 8.47 -27.80
N ILE A 15 1.43 7.21 -27.63
CA ILE A 15 1.07 6.64 -26.33
C ILE A 15 2.20 6.89 -25.31
N MET A 16 3.47 6.84 -25.74
CA MET A 16 4.63 7.17 -24.91
C MET A 16 4.59 8.58 -24.29
N ASP A 17 4.13 9.60 -25.00
CA ASP A 17 4.09 10.98 -24.47
C ASP A 17 3.05 11.10 -23.34
N SER A 18 1.90 10.43 -23.48
CA SER A 18 0.88 10.36 -22.42
C SER A 18 1.36 9.61 -21.16
N PHE A 19 2.24 8.62 -21.33
CA PHE A 19 2.86 7.88 -20.22
C PHE A 19 3.94 8.69 -19.52
N VAL A 20 4.76 9.44 -20.26
CA VAL A 20 5.79 10.32 -19.69
C VAL A 20 5.15 11.45 -18.89
N GLU A 21 4.08 12.06 -19.42
CA GLU A 21 3.38 13.15 -18.74
C GLU A 21 2.66 12.69 -17.46
N LYS A 22 2.02 11.50 -17.49
CA LYS A 22 1.49 10.85 -16.28
C LYS A 22 2.59 10.53 -15.26
N ARG A 23 3.76 10.08 -15.72
CA ARG A 23 4.93 9.79 -14.86
C ARG A 23 5.46 11.05 -14.19
N GLN A 24 5.57 12.17 -14.91
CA GLN A 24 5.95 13.47 -14.35
C GLN A 24 4.92 13.97 -13.32
N HIS A 25 3.63 13.82 -13.62
CA HIS A 25 2.55 14.21 -12.72
C HIS A 25 2.55 13.40 -11.42
N ILE A 26 2.78 12.09 -11.51
CA ILE A 26 2.91 11.19 -10.35
C ILE A 26 4.15 11.56 -9.52
N GLN A 27 5.30 11.81 -10.15
CA GLN A 27 6.53 12.22 -9.46
C GLN A 27 6.38 13.58 -8.76
N ASN A 28 5.71 14.54 -9.38
CA ASN A 28 5.47 15.86 -8.78
C ASN A 28 4.47 15.78 -7.61
N ARG A 29 3.43 14.93 -7.70
CA ARG A 29 2.54 14.64 -6.55
C ARG A 29 3.29 13.98 -5.40
N ILE A 30 4.13 12.99 -5.70
CA ILE A 30 4.94 12.30 -4.70
C ILE A 30 5.82 13.28 -3.92
N LYS A 31 6.42 14.26 -4.58
CA LYS A 31 7.26 15.27 -3.94
C LYS A 31 6.45 16.15 -2.98
N ASN A 32 5.25 16.57 -3.42
CA ASN A 32 4.35 17.39 -2.60
C ASN A 32 3.74 16.60 -1.42
N ASP A 33 3.52 15.29 -1.57
CA ASP A 33 3.02 14.40 -0.51
C ASP A 33 4.01 14.25 0.65
N GLU A 34 5.34 14.24 0.38
CA GLU A 34 6.38 14.20 1.42
C GLU A 34 6.38 15.49 2.26
N ASP A 35 6.12 16.64 1.62
CA ASP A 35 6.04 17.94 2.29
C ASP A 35 4.73 18.10 3.10
N GLU A 36 3.60 17.56 2.62
CA GLU A 36 2.33 17.56 3.36
C GLU A 36 2.33 16.58 4.54
N GLU A 37 3.00 15.43 4.46
CA GLU A 37 3.14 14.54 5.61
C GLU A 37 3.83 15.25 6.78
N LEU A 38 4.88 16.03 6.49
CA LEU A 38 5.58 16.85 7.48
C LEU A 38 4.64 17.92 8.08
N LEU A 39 3.88 18.65 7.25
CA LEU A 39 2.96 19.69 7.73
C LEU A 39 1.78 19.12 8.54
N SER A 40 1.27 17.95 8.18
CA SER A 40 0.21 17.29 8.94
C SER A 40 0.66 16.77 10.31
N PHE A 41 1.96 16.51 10.47
CA PHE A 41 2.57 16.18 11.76
C PHE A 41 2.62 17.41 12.68
N PHE A 42 2.82 18.60 12.14
CA PHE A 42 2.76 19.87 12.89
C PHE A 42 1.31 20.35 13.15
N GLY A 43 0.37 20.09 12.25
CA GLY A 43 -1.02 20.58 12.33
C GLY A 43 -1.94 19.83 13.31
N ALA A 44 -1.51 18.71 13.91
CA ALA A 44 -2.33 17.92 14.83
C ALA A 44 -2.38 18.46 16.28
N PHE A 45 -1.69 19.56 16.59
CA PHE A 45 -1.82 20.28 17.87
C PHE A 45 -2.56 21.60 17.67
N GLY A 46 -3.89 21.57 17.83
CA GLY A 46 -4.74 22.76 17.82
C GLY A 46 -4.75 23.49 19.18
N SER A 47 -4.49 24.80 19.10
CA SER A 47 -4.85 25.88 20.03
C SER A 47 -4.49 25.73 21.52
N GLY A 48 -3.27 26.11 21.85
CA GLY A 48 -2.91 26.59 23.18
C GLY A 48 -1.68 27.47 23.03
N SER A 49 -1.83 28.77 23.24
CA SER A 49 -0.75 29.75 23.14
C SER A 49 0.45 29.36 24.00
N VAL A 50 1.52 28.93 23.34
CA VAL A 50 2.89 29.09 23.82
C VAL A 50 3.77 29.27 22.59
N ASP A 51 3.99 30.54 22.26
CA ASP A 51 5.18 30.97 21.54
C ASP A 51 6.39 30.58 22.42
N LEU A 52 7.01 29.45 22.08
CA LEU A 52 8.41 29.24 22.39
C LEU A 52 9.15 28.98 21.08
N ARG A 53 9.76 30.05 20.59
CA ARG A 53 11.00 30.01 19.81
C ARG A 53 11.98 28.99 20.41
N LEU A 54 11.93 27.76 19.93
CA LEU A 54 13.00 26.79 20.07
C LEU A 54 13.41 26.37 18.67
N HIS A 55 14.36 27.12 18.12
CA HIS A 55 15.27 26.60 17.10
C HIS A 55 16.15 25.54 17.77
N GLY A 56 15.56 24.38 18.04
CA GLY A 56 16.21 23.19 18.55
C GLY A 56 16.00 22.11 17.51
N ASN A 57 17.09 21.68 16.88
CA ASN A 57 17.12 20.59 15.93
C ASN A 57 16.60 19.33 16.65
N ILE A 58 15.30 19.03 16.51
CA ILE A 58 14.73 17.77 17.01
C ILE A 58 15.33 16.70 16.12
N GLY A 59 16.48 16.18 16.55
CA GLY A 59 17.13 15.03 15.93
C GLY A 59 16.07 13.95 15.76
N LYS A 60 15.73 13.67 14.50
CA LYS A 60 14.77 12.66 14.10
C LYS A 60 15.14 11.37 14.81
N VAL A 61 14.38 10.98 15.84
CA VAL A 61 14.64 9.75 16.61
C VAL A 61 14.45 8.59 15.64
N SER A 62 15.55 8.04 15.12
CA SER A 62 15.53 6.92 14.19
C SER A 62 15.30 5.63 14.97
N MET A 63 14.03 5.32 15.25
CA MET A 63 13.66 4.01 15.78
C MET A 63 14.02 2.92 14.74
N VAL A 64 14.60 1.82 15.21
CA VAL A 64 14.99 0.70 14.35
C VAL A 64 13.74 0.05 13.76
N ARG A 65 13.71 -0.14 12.44
CA ARG A 65 12.58 -0.76 11.73
C ARG A 65 12.56 -2.27 12.01
N VAL A 66 11.64 -2.72 12.84
CA VAL A 66 11.50 -4.13 13.24
C VAL A 66 10.67 -4.93 12.24
N SER A 67 9.61 -4.34 11.66
CA SER A 67 8.74 -5.04 10.70
C SER A 67 8.35 -4.12 9.55
N VAL A 68 9.03 -4.28 8.42
CA VAL A 68 8.76 -3.53 7.18
C VAL A 68 7.32 -3.71 6.66
N LEU A 69 6.70 -4.86 6.93
CA LEU A 69 5.31 -5.11 6.55
C LEU A 69 4.34 -4.31 7.44
N ASN A 70 4.65 -4.17 8.74
CA ASN A 70 3.80 -3.39 9.65
C ASN A 70 3.82 -1.92 9.26
N ASP A 71 5.01 -1.37 8.99
CA ASP A 71 5.18 0.01 8.53
C ASP A 71 4.41 0.25 7.22
N ALA A 72 4.53 -0.66 6.26
CA ALA A 72 3.83 -0.59 4.98
C ALA A 72 2.30 -0.56 5.13
N LEU A 73 1.72 -1.55 5.84
CA LEU A 73 0.27 -1.62 6.03
C LEU A 73 -0.25 -0.45 6.87
N LYS A 74 0.51 0.02 7.86
CA LYS A 74 0.13 1.19 8.66
C LYS A 74 0.08 2.46 7.82
N SER A 75 1.06 2.67 6.94
CA SER A 75 1.05 3.80 6.00
C SER A 75 -0.13 3.72 5.03
N MET A 76 -0.46 2.53 4.52
CA MET A 76 -1.65 2.32 3.67
C MET A 76 -2.95 2.66 4.41
N TYR A 77 -3.13 2.12 5.62
CA TYR A 77 -4.32 2.38 6.43
C TYR A 77 -4.48 3.88 6.74
N ASN A 78 -3.40 4.55 7.08
CA ASN A 78 -3.42 5.98 7.36
C ASN A 78 -3.73 6.81 6.10
N ALA A 79 -3.21 6.42 4.94
CA ALA A 79 -3.48 7.09 3.67
C ALA A 79 -4.94 6.93 3.25
N GLU A 80 -5.49 5.72 3.33
CA GLU A 80 -6.91 5.43 3.08
C GLU A 80 -7.83 6.21 4.03
N LYS A 81 -7.50 6.23 5.34
CA LYS A 81 -8.27 7.01 6.33
C LYS A 81 -8.26 8.51 6.06
N ARG A 82 -7.20 9.02 5.42
CA ARG A 82 -7.09 10.42 4.99
C ARG A 82 -7.74 10.68 3.62
N GLY A 83 -8.22 9.65 2.93
CA GLY A 83 -8.80 9.76 1.59
C GLY A 83 -7.76 10.03 0.49
N LYS A 84 -6.49 9.67 0.71
CA LYS A 84 -5.46 9.80 -0.33
C LYS A 84 -5.72 8.77 -1.44
N ARG A 85 -5.54 9.20 -2.69
CA ARG A 85 -5.73 8.33 -3.87
C ARG A 85 -4.57 7.36 -4.13
N GLN A 86 -3.40 7.66 -3.58
CA GLN A 86 -2.20 6.86 -3.77
C GLN A 86 -1.37 6.88 -2.49
N VAL A 87 -0.60 5.83 -2.27
CA VAL A 87 0.36 5.73 -1.18
C VAL A 87 1.67 5.17 -1.69
N MET A 88 2.77 5.67 -1.15
CA MET A 88 4.10 5.22 -1.50
C MET A 88 4.75 4.55 -0.29
N ILE A 89 5.14 3.29 -0.49
CA ILE A 89 5.70 2.42 0.55
C ILE A 89 7.21 2.31 0.34
N ARG A 90 7.96 2.55 1.42
CA ARG A 90 9.42 2.37 1.48
C ARG A 90 9.80 1.81 2.86
N PRO A 91 10.60 0.74 2.97
CA PRO A 91 11.26 -0.03 1.90
C PRO A 91 10.32 -1.03 1.21
N SER A 92 10.65 -1.43 -0.02
CA SER A 92 9.97 -2.54 -0.69
C SER A 92 10.48 -3.90 -0.18
N SER A 93 9.63 -4.92 -0.21
CA SER A 93 10.01 -6.29 0.13
C SER A 93 9.14 -7.29 -0.62
N LYS A 94 9.70 -8.47 -0.95
CA LYS A 94 8.97 -9.53 -1.68
C LYS A 94 7.69 -9.96 -0.96
N VAL A 95 7.70 -9.95 0.37
CA VAL A 95 6.52 -10.25 1.20
C VAL A 95 5.43 -9.20 1.03
N ILE A 96 5.79 -7.92 0.99
CA ILE A 96 4.84 -6.81 0.79
C ILE A 96 4.21 -6.93 -0.61
N ILE A 97 5.02 -7.15 -1.64
CA ILE A 97 4.53 -7.32 -3.01
C ILE A 97 3.54 -8.49 -3.10
N LYS A 98 3.87 -9.66 -2.53
CA LYS A 98 2.96 -10.80 -2.50
C LYS A 98 1.68 -10.53 -1.71
N PHE A 99 1.76 -9.77 -0.62
CA PHE A 99 0.59 -9.38 0.16
C PHE A 99 -0.32 -8.43 -0.65
N LEU A 100 0.25 -7.45 -1.34
CA LEU A 100 -0.49 -6.53 -2.21
C LEU A 100 -1.16 -7.26 -3.37
N ILE A 101 -0.51 -8.27 -3.97
CA ILE A 101 -1.13 -9.12 -5.00
C ILE A 101 -2.40 -9.79 -4.45
N VAL A 102 -2.38 -10.31 -3.22
CA VAL A 102 -3.58 -10.91 -2.60
C VAL A 102 -4.66 -9.84 -2.41
N MET A 103 -4.33 -8.65 -1.92
CA MET A 103 -5.29 -7.55 -1.77
C MET A 103 -5.90 -7.11 -3.11
N GLN A 104 -5.09 -7.06 -4.17
CA GLN A 104 -5.52 -6.68 -5.52
C GLN A 104 -6.47 -7.74 -6.10
N ARG A 105 -6.16 -9.04 -5.93
CA ARG A 105 -7.03 -10.15 -6.35
C ARG A 105 -8.45 -10.06 -5.75
N HIS A 106 -8.57 -9.58 -4.52
CA HIS A 106 -9.84 -9.38 -3.84
C HIS A 106 -10.46 -7.98 -4.06
N GLY A 107 -9.79 -7.09 -4.82
CA GLY A 107 -10.32 -5.78 -5.19
C GLY A 107 -10.29 -4.71 -4.08
N TYR A 108 -9.47 -4.90 -3.04
CA TYR A 108 -9.31 -3.91 -1.96
C TYR A 108 -8.36 -2.76 -2.31
N ILE A 109 -7.48 -2.97 -3.29
CA ILE A 109 -6.56 -1.96 -3.82
C ILE A 109 -6.68 -1.94 -5.34
N GLY A 110 -6.25 -0.84 -5.94
CA GLY A 110 -6.09 -0.72 -7.40
C GLY A 110 -4.78 -1.33 -7.88
N GLU A 111 -4.27 -0.76 -8.96
CA GLU A 111 -2.96 -1.14 -9.50
C GLU A 111 -1.83 -0.67 -8.57
N PHE A 112 -0.73 -1.41 -8.57
CA PHE A 112 0.49 -1.00 -7.89
C PHE A 112 1.71 -1.17 -8.79
N GLU A 113 2.67 -0.26 -8.63
CA GLU A 113 3.91 -0.25 -9.41
C GLU A 113 5.12 -0.40 -8.48
N TYR A 114 6.05 -1.26 -8.89
CA TYR A 114 7.35 -1.38 -8.25
C TYR A 114 8.37 -0.49 -8.98
N VAL A 115 8.95 0.46 -8.24
CA VAL A 115 9.98 1.37 -8.74
C VAL A 115 11.31 1.02 -8.09
N ASP A 116 12.29 0.64 -8.90
CA ASP A 116 13.64 0.34 -8.43
C ASP A 116 14.46 1.63 -8.26
N ASP A 117 14.97 1.86 -7.04
CA ASP A 117 15.84 2.98 -6.70
C ASP A 117 17.30 2.56 -6.50
N HIS A 118 17.66 1.32 -6.90
CA HIS A 118 18.96 0.67 -6.64
C HIS A 118 19.34 0.60 -5.16
N ARG A 119 18.39 0.85 -4.24
CA ARG A 119 18.59 0.76 -2.79
C ARG A 119 17.67 -0.30 -2.21
N ALA A 120 16.46 0.10 -1.84
CA ALA A 120 15.49 -0.76 -1.16
C ALA A 120 14.17 -0.86 -1.93
N GLY A 121 14.07 -0.23 -3.10
CA GLY A 121 12.88 -0.14 -3.93
C GLY A 121 11.74 0.64 -3.26
N LYS A 122 10.80 1.05 -4.09
CA LYS A 122 9.62 1.83 -3.70
C LYS A 122 8.40 1.17 -4.35
N ILE A 123 7.28 1.16 -3.64
CA ILE A 123 6.02 0.66 -4.20
C ILE A 123 5.02 1.79 -4.16
N VAL A 124 4.44 2.12 -5.31
CA VAL A 124 3.32 3.07 -5.39
C VAL A 124 2.05 2.24 -5.54
N VAL A 125 1.10 2.42 -4.63
CA VAL A 125 -0.17 1.69 -4.62
C VAL A 125 -1.31 2.68 -4.85
N GLU A 126 -2.20 2.38 -5.80
CA GLU A 126 -3.45 3.11 -5.99
C GLU A 126 -4.51 2.61 -4.99
N LEU A 127 -5.11 3.56 -4.30
CA LEU A 127 -6.10 3.37 -3.24
C LEU A 127 -7.50 3.65 -3.80
N ASN A 128 -8.43 2.75 -3.54
CA ASN A 128 -9.79 2.82 -4.11
C ASN A 128 -10.86 3.19 -3.07
N GLY A 129 -10.49 3.39 -1.80
CA GLY A 129 -11.42 3.75 -0.74
C GLY A 129 -12.25 2.59 -0.17
N ARG A 130 -11.97 1.34 -0.57
CA ARG A 130 -12.69 0.15 -0.07
C ARG A 130 -12.04 -0.49 1.15
N LEU A 131 -10.80 -0.12 1.46
CA LEU A 131 -10.03 -0.68 2.56
C LEU A 131 -10.44 -0.02 3.89
N ASN A 132 -11.09 -0.77 4.77
CA ASN A 132 -11.47 -0.28 6.09
C ASN A 132 -10.32 -0.39 7.09
N LYS A 133 -9.62 -1.52 7.11
CA LYS A 133 -8.48 -1.77 8.00
C LYS A 133 -7.57 -2.83 7.40
N CYS A 134 -6.27 -2.57 7.45
CA CYS A 134 -5.25 -3.60 7.25
C CYS A 134 -4.30 -3.62 8.44
N GLY A 135 -3.76 -4.80 8.74
CA GLY A 135 -2.87 -4.98 9.86
C GLY A 135 -2.02 -6.24 9.77
N VAL A 136 -0.85 -6.18 10.39
CA VAL A 136 0.05 -7.32 10.57
C VAL A 136 -0.20 -7.93 11.93
N ILE A 137 -0.21 -9.26 12.01
CA ILE A 137 -0.22 -9.99 13.28
C ILE A 137 1.23 -10.26 13.70
N SER A 138 1.58 -9.84 14.91
CA SER A 138 2.91 -10.04 15.50
C SER A 138 2.76 -10.53 16.94
N PRO A 139 3.46 -11.62 17.34
CA PRO A 139 4.32 -12.48 16.52
C PRO A 139 3.54 -13.32 15.49
N ARG A 140 4.26 -13.92 14.53
CA ARG A 140 3.64 -14.76 13.48
C ARG A 140 3.33 -16.15 14.03
N PHE A 141 2.10 -16.32 14.52
CA PHE A 141 1.61 -17.58 15.07
C PHE A 141 1.45 -18.65 14.00
N ASP A 142 1.78 -19.89 14.37
CA ASP A 142 1.46 -21.08 13.58
C ASP A 142 -0.04 -21.37 13.66
N VAL A 143 -0.63 -21.75 12.53
CA VAL A 143 -2.06 -22.01 12.37
C VAL A 143 -2.24 -23.29 11.58
N GLY A 144 -2.80 -24.30 12.24
CA GLY A 144 -3.27 -25.52 11.59
C GLY A 144 -4.56 -25.28 10.80
N VAL A 145 -4.88 -26.17 9.85
CA VAL A 145 -6.09 -26.04 9.01
C VAL A 145 -7.38 -25.91 9.84
N LYS A 146 -7.48 -26.67 10.94
CA LYS A 146 -8.63 -26.64 11.86
C LYS A 146 -8.74 -25.32 12.62
N GLU A 147 -7.62 -24.64 12.87
CA GLU A 147 -7.57 -23.42 13.67
C GLU A 147 -7.88 -22.16 12.86
N ILE A 148 -7.86 -22.26 11.52
CA ILE A 148 -8.17 -21.14 10.61
C ILE A 148 -9.52 -20.52 10.95
N GLU A 149 -10.53 -21.33 11.28
CA GLU A 149 -11.86 -20.82 11.68
C GLU A 149 -11.83 -19.99 12.95
N GLY A 150 -11.09 -20.45 13.96
CA GLY A 150 -10.92 -19.72 15.21
C GLY A 150 -10.25 -18.37 14.99
N TRP A 151 -9.25 -18.30 14.12
CA TRP A 151 -8.59 -17.04 13.74
C TRP A 151 -9.50 -16.12 12.94
N THR A 152 -10.29 -16.68 12.03
CA THR A 152 -11.28 -15.94 11.22
C THR A 152 -12.30 -15.23 12.12
N ALA A 153 -12.86 -15.94 13.10
CA ALA A 153 -13.83 -15.37 14.03
C ALA A 153 -13.25 -14.28 14.96
N ARG A 154 -11.94 -14.30 15.23
CA ARG A 154 -11.28 -13.33 16.11
C ARG A 154 -10.83 -12.07 15.38
N LEU A 155 -10.39 -12.20 14.13
CA LEU A 155 -9.75 -11.10 13.38
C LEU A 155 -10.70 -10.40 12.42
N LEU A 156 -11.65 -11.12 11.83
CA LEU A 156 -12.57 -10.56 10.84
C LEU A 156 -13.87 -10.10 11.50
N PRO A 157 -14.47 -8.99 11.02
CA PRO A 157 -15.74 -8.50 11.55
C PRO A 157 -16.93 -9.39 11.19
N SER A 158 -16.85 -10.15 10.09
CA SER A 158 -17.88 -11.08 9.64
C SER A 158 -17.25 -12.25 8.88
N ARG A 159 -17.96 -13.38 8.80
CA ARG A 159 -17.51 -14.57 8.04
C ARG A 159 -17.46 -14.35 6.53
N GLN A 160 -18.22 -13.38 6.02
CA GLN A 160 -18.31 -13.06 4.59
C GLN A 160 -17.45 -11.84 4.21
N PHE A 161 -16.76 -11.21 5.17
CA PHE A 161 -16.08 -9.95 4.94
C PHE A 161 -14.67 -9.94 5.54
N GLY A 162 -13.71 -9.64 4.66
CA GLY A 162 -12.30 -9.60 5.01
C GLY A 162 -11.58 -10.90 4.73
N TYR A 163 -10.25 -10.81 4.72
CA TYR A 163 -9.37 -11.92 4.46
C TYR A 163 -8.20 -11.93 5.42
N ILE A 164 -7.87 -13.13 5.89
CA ILE A 164 -6.62 -13.39 6.60
C ILE A 164 -5.61 -13.91 5.59
N VAL A 165 -4.39 -13.38 5.66
CA VAL A 165 -3.26 -13.79 4.82
C VAL A 165 -2.32 -14.67 5.63
N LEU A 166 -2.01 -15.83 5.07
CA LEU A 166 -1.17 -16.87 5.66
C LEU A 166 0.09 -17.07 4.80
N THR A 167 1.22 -17.34 5.43
CA THR A 167 2.39 -17.94 4.76
C THR A 167 2.31 -19.44 4.91
N THR A 168 2.08 -20.16 3.83
CA THR A 168 2.09 -21.62 3.77
C THR A 168 3.33 -22.09 3.01
N SER A 169 3.57 -23.40 3.02
CA SER A 169 4.65 -24.01 2.21
C SER A 169 4.50 -23.77 0.71
N ALA A 170 3.27 -23.57 0.23
CA ALA A 170 2.96 -23.29 -1.17
C ALA A 170 3.00 -21.79 -1.52
N GLY A 171 3.27 -20.91 -0.54
CA GLY A 171 3.41 -19.47 -0.74
C GLY A 171 2.51 -18.63 0.18
N ILE A 172 2.41 -17.33 -0.13
CA ILE A 172 1.52 -16.41 0.59
C ILE A 172 0.16 -16.45 -0.08
N MET A 173 -0.88 -16.76 0.68
CA MET A 173 -2.24 -16.92 0.19
C MET A 173 -3.26 -16.52 1.26
N ASP A 174 -4.52 -16.36 0.84
CA ASP A 174 -5.65 -16.13 1.72
C ASP A 174 -6.09 -17.41 2.44
N HIS A 175 -6.81 -17.23 3.54
CA HIS A 175 -7.33 -18.32 4.36
C HIS A 175 -8.35 -19.23 3.65
N GLU A 176 -9.07 -18.74 2.63
CA GLU A 176 -9.98 -19.61 1.87
C GLU A 176 -9.19 -20.51 0.92
N GLU A 177 -8.20 -19.97 0.21
CA GLU A 177 -7.31 -20.74 -0.66
C GLU A 177 -6.50 -21.77 0.15
N ALA A 178 -6.04 -21.40 1.35
CA ALA A 178 -5.37 -22.32 2.28
C ALA A 178 -6.29 -23.49 2.70
N ARG A 179 -7.57 -23.20 2.96
CA ARG A 179 -8.55 -24.24 3.28
C ARG A 179 -8.84 -25.17 2.09
N ARG A 180 -9.00 -24.61 0.88
CA ARG A 180 -9.23 -25.39 -0.34
C ARG A 180 -8.06 -26.35 -0.62
N LYS A 181 -6.84 -25.90 -0.36
CA LYS A 181 -5.61 -26.70 -0.52
C LYS A 181 -5.30 -27.58 0.70
N ASN A 182 -6.10 -27.49 1.77
CA ASN A 182 -5.89 -28.19 3.04
C ASN A 182 -4.47 -28.00 3.62
N VAL A 183 -3.95 -26.77 3.54
CA VAL A 183 -2.62 -26.41 4.04
C VAL A 183 -2.71 -25.38 5.17
N GLY A 184 -1.95 -25.62 6.24
CA GLY A 184 -1.73 -24.66 7.31
C GLY A 184 -0.52 -23.77 7.03
N GLY A 185 -0.20 -22.90 7.99
CA GLY A 185 0.94 -22.01 7.84
C GLY A 185 1.10 -21.06 9.03
N LYS A 186 1.70 -19.90 8.78
CA LYS A 186 1.84 -18.82 9.76
C LYS A 186 0.97 -17.63 9.40
N VAL A 187 0.32 -17.01 10.38
CA VAL A 187 -0.42 -15.76 10.13
C VAL A 187 0.53 -14.62 9.82
N LEU A 188 0.29 -13.94 8.71
CA LEU A 188 0.98 -12.70 8.38
C LEU A 188 0.16 -11.48 8.82
N GLY A 189 -1.11 -11.44 8.45
CA GLY A 189 -1.92 -10.25 8.64
C GLY A 189 -3.34 -10.47 8.15
N PHE A 190 -4.12 -9.40 8.20
CA PHE A 190 -5.50 -9.36 7.77
C PHE A 190 -5.80 -8.04 7.07
N PHE A 191 -6.81 -8.05 6.23
CA PHE A 191 -7.39 -6.86 5.64
C PHE A 191 -8.89 -7.03 5.45
N TYR A 192 -9.62 -5.93 5.59
CA TYR A 192 -11.07 -5.81 5.35
C TYR A 192 -11.44 -4.34 5.17
#